data_AF-A0A3D5QD74-F1
#
_entry.id   AF-A0A3D5QD74-F1
#
_cell.length_a   1.000
_cell.length_b   1.000
_cell.length_c   1.000
_cell.angle_alpha   90.00
_cell.angle_beta   90.00
_cell.angle_gamma   90.00
#
_symmetry.space_group_name_H-M   'P 1'
#
loop_
_entity.id
_entity.type
_entity.pdbx_description
1 polymer ?
#
loop_
_entity_poly.entity_id
_entity_poly.type
_entity_poly.pdbx_seq_one_letter_code
_entity_poly.pdbx_strand_id
1 'polypeptide(L)' 'LEIRAGTGGDEATLFVADLLRMYTRYAERKGFKTEIVEANDTGVGGYKEVVILIKGRGAYSHLK' A
#
# COMPACT_ATOMS: atom_id res chain seq x y z
N LEU A 1 0.59 -6.26 4.05
CA LEU A 1 -0.57 -5.41 3.74
C LEU A 1 -0.79 -5.51 2.24
N GLU A 2 -2.00 -5.84 1.85
CA GLU A 2 -2.39 -6.04 0.45
C GLU A 2 -3.49 -5.05 0.13
N ILE A 3 -3.33 -4.31 -0.97
CA ILE A 3 -4.26 -3.28 -1.40
C ILE A 3 -4.61 -3.58 -2.85
N ARG A 4 -5.91 -3.71 -3.14
CA ARG A 4 -6.44 -4.02 -4.47
C ARG A 4 -7.44 -2.97 -4.91
N ALA A 5 -7.39 -2.59 -6.18
CA ALA A 5 -8.38 -1.73 -6.79
C ALA A 5 -9.71 -2.48 -6.83
N GLY A 6 -10.76 -1.84 -6.30
CA GLY A 6 -12.13 -2.34 -6.41
C GLY A 6 -12.77 -1.94 -7.73
N THR A 7 -14.06 -1.62 -7.68
CA THR A 7 -14.77 -1.01 -8.81
C THR A 7 -14.40 0.47 -8.96
N GLY A 8 -14.44 0.98 -10.19
CA GLY A 8 -14.20 2.40 -10.46
C GLY A 8 -13.01 2.71 -11.36
N GLY A 9 -12.60 1.76 -12.22
CA GLY A 9 -11.66 2.03 -13.32
C GLY A 9 -10.34 2.64 -12.88
N ASP A 10 -9.90 3.69 -13.58
CA ASP A 10 -8.61 4.33 -13.35
C ASP A 10 -8.56 5.04 -11.99
N GLU A 11 -9.67 5.64 -11.55
CA GLU A 11 -9.77 6.29 -10.24
C GLU A 11 -9.52 5.30 -9.09
N ALA A 12 -10.03 4.08 -9.21
CA ALA A 12 -9.77 3.03 -8.22
C ALA A 12 -8.27 2.70 -8.14
N THR A 13 -7.57 2.68 -9.27
CA THR A 13 -6.13 2.36 -9.31
C THR A 13 -5.25 3.48 -8.77
N LEU A 14 -5.64 4.73 -9.02
CA LEU A 14 -5.00 5.91 -8.42
C LEU A 14 -5.21 5.93 -6.90
N PHE A 15 -6.39 5.51 -6.45
CA PHE A 15 -6.66 5.40 -5.02
C PHE A 15 -5.81 4.34 -4.32
N VAL A 16 -5.50 3.22 -4.99
CA VAL A 16 -4.52 2.25 -4.46
C VAL A 16 -3.15 2.89 -4.23
N ALA A 17 -2.70 3.74 -5.16
CA ALA A 17 -1.43 4.47 -5.00
C ALA A 17 -1.47 5.44 -3.81
N ASP A 18 -2.59 6.14 -3.60
CA ASP A 18 -2.77 7.01 -2.45
C ASP A 18 -2.79 6.25 -1.12
N LEU A 19 -3.47 5.11 -1.05
CA LEU A 19 -3.47 4.24 0.12
C LEU A 19 -2.08 3.70 0.42
N LEU A 20 -1.36 3.23 -0.60
CA LEU A 20 0.04 2.79 -0.46
C LEU A 20 0.90 3.91 0.15
N ARG A 21 0.79 5.13 -0.37
CA ARG A 21 1.51 6.31 0.15
C ARG A 21 1.12 6.63 1.59
N MET A 22 -0.18 6.56 1.92
CA MET A 22 -0.68 6.79 3.27
C MET A 22 -0.10 5.78 4.27
N TYR A 23 -0.20 4.49 3.99
CA TYR A 23 0.29 3.43 4.88
C TYR A 23 1.81 3.44 5.01
N THR A 24 2.53 3.74 3.93
CA THR A 24 4.00 3.87 3.97
C THR A 24 4.40 5.00 4.91
N ARG A 25 3.79 6.18 4.77
CA ARG A 25 4.06 7.33 5.67
C ARG A 25 3.66 7.04 7.12
N TYR A 26 2.56 6.32 7.34
CA TYR A 26 2.17 5.89 8.68
C TYR A 26 3.21 4.95 9.30
N ALA A 27 3.65 3.95 8.54
CA ALA A 27 4.66 2.99 8.95
C ALA A 27 6.00 3.68 9.28
N GLU A 28 6.47 4.58 8.44
CA GLU A 28 7.68 5.38 8.67
C GLU A 28 7.59 6.17 9.99
N ARG A 29 6.48 6.85 10.26
CA ARG A 29 6.25 7.60 11.51
C ARG A 29 6.24 6.72 12.76
N LYS A 30 5.96 5.42 12.60
CA LYS A 30 6.01 4.42 13.67
C LYS A 30 7.37 3.72 13.77
N GLY A 31 8.34 4.09 12.92
CA GLY A 31 9.63 3.43 12.85
C GLY A 31 9.58 2.02 12.24
N PHE A 32 8.51 1.71 11.50
CA PHE A 32 8.40 0.45 10.77
C PHE A 32 9.08 0.57 9.41
N LYS A 33 9.72 -0.52 8.97
CA LYS A 33 10.32 -0.62 7.64
C LYS A 33 9.29 -1.21 6.68
N THR A 34 9.09 -0.58 5.53
CA THR A 34 8.22 -1.08 4.46
C THR A 34 9.05 -1.59 3.28
N GLU A 35 8.53 -2.61 2.60
CA GLU A 35 9.15 -3.23 1.42
C GLU A 35 8.04 -3.64 0.45
N ILE A 36 8.14 -3.25 -0.81
CA ILE A 36 7.20 -3.71 -1.84
C ILE A 36 7.60 -5.14 -2.21
N VAL A 37 6.64 -6.06 -2.10
CA VAL A 37 6.81 -7.47 -2.45
C VAL A 37 6.31 -7.74 -3.85
N GLU A 38 5.16 -7.15 -4.19
CA GLU A 38 4.53 -7.27 -5.51
C GLU A 38 3.78 -5.98 -5.85
N ALA A 39 3.83 -5.56 -7.11
CA ALA A 39 3.12 -4.39 -7.59
C ALA A 39 2.66 -4.61 -9.04
N ASN A 40 1.37 -4.40 -9.28
CA ASN A 40 0.76 -4.39 -10.60
C ASN A 40 0.41 -2.94 -10.97
N ASP A 41 1.36 -2.24 -11.58
CA ASP A 41 1.22 -0.84 -12.03
C ASP A 41 0.35 -0.75 -13.29
N THR A 42 -0.46 0.30 -13.40
CA THR A 42 -1.32 0.57 -14.56
C THR A 42 -0.65 1.41 -15.65
N GLY A 43 0.56 1.93 -15.42
CA GLY A 43 1.30 2.80 -16.35
C GLY A 43 0.84 4.26 -16.34
N VAL A 44 -0.25 4.58 -15.65
CA VAL A 44 -0.78 5.95 -15.44
C VAL A 44 -0.58 6.43 -13.99
N GLY A 45 0.31 5.78 -13.23
CA GLY A 45 0.65 6.14 -11.85
C GLY A 45 -0.26 5.53 -10.78
N GLY A 46 -1.15 4.62 -11.17
CA GLY A 46 -1.99 3.82 -10.28
C GLY A 46 -1.52 2.37 -10.17
N TYR A 47 -2.14 1.61 -9.27
CA TYR A 47 -1.92 0.17 -9.14
C TYR A 47 -3.24 -0.58 -9.18
N LYS A 48 -3.31 -1.70 -9.91
CA LYS A 48 -4.42 -2.66 -9.77
C LYS A 48 -4.31 -3.41 -8.45
N GLU A 49 -3.09 -3.77 -8.08
CA GLU A 49 -2.78 -4.47 -6.84
C GLU A 49 -1.37 -4.11 -6.39
N VAL A 50 -1.18 -3.96 -5.08
CA VAL A 50 0.13 -3.85 -4.46
C VAL A 50 0.17 -4.60 -3.13
N VAL A 51 1.23 -5.38 -2.95
CA VAL A 51 1.53 -6.13 -1.74
C VAL A 51 2.79 -5.55 -1.11
N ILE A 52 2.67 -5.09 0.13
CA ILE A 52 3.80 -4.59 0.91
C ILE A 52 4.00 -5.37 2.20
N LEU A 53 5.27 -5.59 2.52
CA LEU A 53 5.71 -6.15 3.78
C LEU A 53 6.07 -5.00 4.74
N ILE A 54 5.52 -5.04 5.94
CA ILE A 54 5.77 -4.04 6.98
C ILE A 54 6.44 -4.75 8.16
N LYS A 55 7.71 -4.40 8.42
CA LYS A 55 8.56 -5.00 9.46
C LYS A 55 8.73 -4.02 10.62
N GLY A 56 8.37 -4.45 11.83
CA GLY A 56 8.51 -3.66 13.04
C GLY A 56 7.83 -4.33 14.23
N ARG A 57 8.30 -4.02 15.45
CA ARG A 57 7.70 -4.58 16.67
C ARG A 57 6.28 -4.05 16.83
N GLY A 58 5.30 -4.95 16.90
CA GLY A 58 3.88 -4.58 17.04
C GLY A 58 3.21 -4.10 15.75
N ALA A 59 3.86 -4.19 14.58
CA ALA A 59 3.30 -3.70 13.31
C ALA A 59 1.92 -4.28 13.00
N TYR A 60 1.72 -5.59 13.23
CA TYR A 60 0.42 -6.23 13.05
C TYR A 60 -0.68 -5.66 13.95
N SER A 61 -0.38 -5.35 15.22
CA SER A 61 -1.36 -4.79 16.15
C SER A 61 -1.83 -3.39 15.76
N HIS A 62 -1.01 -2.63 15.02
CA HIS A 62 -1.33 -1.27 14.58
C HIS A 62 -2.08 -1.24 13.24
N LEU A 63 -2.04 -2.33 12.48
CA LEU A 63 -2.54 -2.42 11.11
C LEU A 63 -3.61 -3.51 10.93
N LYS A 64 -4.08 -4.09 12.04
CA LYS A 64 -5.25 -4.95 12.09
C LYS A 64 -6.52 -4.16 11.82
#